data_AF-A0A7Y5RDZ8-F1
#
_entry.id   AF-A0A7Y5RDZ8-F1
#
_cell.length_a   1.000
_cell.length_b   1.000
_cell.length_c   1.000
_cell.angle_alpha   90.00
_cell.angle_beta   90.00
_cell.angle_gamma   90.00
#
_symmetry.space_group_name_H-M   'P 1'
#
loop_
_entity.id
_entity.type
_entity.pdbx_description
1 polymer ?
#
loop_
_entity_poly.entity_id
_entity_poly.type
_entity_poly.pdbx_seq_one_letter_code
_entity_poly.pdbx_strand_id
1 'polypeptide(L)'
;GKNSLQTAIPDISAGALAYDTVPISSIGRLDPFSPQFQSMSYEKGAMVYHMLRWEIGNDNFIKFLRNLLSVYTDKSVRSSDLQSLAGKMNPQVTTLEAFFAQWIDGTGAPAFQNKYTVFRLGSSKGFRTIGQITQDLDLFRMPVELRIETDGKTEIRRIDVSGSESQYTVETFGRPRRVTIDPENWVLKSTPDLAVRVAVLRGQQQAAQGDLIAALNEYQKALDANTEVWSHIKLGNIFDVTGQRDRAVNEYRLAIQTNDNTQGAINEARARMASPYKREKTDE
;
A
#
# COMPACT_ATOMS: atom_id res chain seq x y z
N GLY A 1 -18.75 2.19 -4.36
CA GLY A 1 -18.81 3.62 -4.01
C GLY A 1 -17.48 4.07 -3.39
N LYS A 2 -17.33 5.35 -2.98
CA LYS A 2 -16.07 5.90 -2.41
C LYS A 2 -15.53 5.04 -1.26
N ASN A 3 -16.39 4.64 -0.32
CA ASN A 3 -15.97 3.85 0.84
C ASN A 3 -15.47 2.45 0.43
N SER A 4 -16.13 1.80 -0.52
CA SER A 4 -15.70 0.49 -1.03
C SER A 4 -14.32 0.55 -1.67
N LEU A 5 -14.05 1.60 -2.46
CA LEU A 5 -12.72 1.82 -3.03
C LEU A 5 -11.69 2.02 -1.91
N GLN A 6 -12.02 2.84 -0.92
CA GLN A 6 -11.13 3.12 0.20
C GLN A 6 -10.75 1.86 1.00
N THR A 7 -11.70 0.96 1.20
CA THR A 7 -11.47 -0.33 1.86
C THR A 7 -10.61 -1.27 1.01
N ALA A 8 -10.65 -1.17 -0.33
CA ALA A 8 -9.89 -2.04 -1.23
C ALA A 8 -8.44 -1.58 -1.46
N ILE A 9 -8.15 -0.28 -1.35
CA ILE A 9 -6.80 0.27 -1.61
C ILE A 9 -5.70 -0.43 -0.81
N PRO A 10 -5.84 -0.73 0.51
CA PRO A 10 -4.80 -1.43 1.26
C PRO A 10 -4.45 -2.81 0.68
N ASP A 11 -5.45 -3.57 0.20
CA ASP A 11 -5.22 -4.90 -0.36
C ASP A 11 -4.55 -4.82 -1.73
N ILE A 12 -4.99 -3.88 -2.58
CA ILE A 12 -4.35 -3.57 -3.87
C ILE A 12 -2.91 -3.10 -3.64
N SER A 13 -2.69 -2.23 -2.65
CA SER A 13 -1.35 -1.75 -2.30
C SER A 13 -0.45 -2.89 -1.83
N ALA A 14 -0.98 -3.84 -1.06
CA ALA A 14 -0.23 -5.02 -0.62
C ALA A 14 0.15 -5.90 -1.81
N GLY A 15 -0.80 -6.11 -2.74
CA GLY A 15 -0.54 -6.83 -3.99
C GLY A 15 0.52 -6.13 -4.86
N ALA A 16 0.49 -4.80 -4.93
CA ALA A 16 1.46 -4.00 -5.67
C ALA A 16 2.88 -4.07 -5.06
N LEU A 17 2.98 -4.13 -3.72
CA LEU A 17 4.26 -4.23 -3.01
C LEU A 17 4.76 -5.67 -2.85
N ALA A 18 3.92 -6.67 -3.12
CA ALA A 18 4.29 -8.07 -3.01
C ALA A 18 5.39 -8.47 -3.99
N TYR A 19 5.57 -7.81 -5.13
CA TYR A 19 6.65 -8.10 -6.08
C TYR A 19 7.26 -6.81 -6.65
N ASP A 20 7.58 -5.88 -5.76
CA ASP A 20 8.02 -4.52 -6.06
C ASP A 20 9.44 -4.36 -6.61
N THR A 21 10.17 -5.47 -6.84
CA THR A 21 11.55 -5.47 -7.33
C THR A 21 11.67 -5.39 -8.85
N VAL A 22 10.54 -5.43 -9.58
CA VAL A 22 10.50 -5.34 -11.04
C VAL A 22 9.72 -4.09 -11.44
N PRO A 23 10.24 -3.23 -12.33
CA PRO A 23 9.50 -2.07 -12.80
C PRO A 23 8.45 -2.44 -13.84
N ILE A 24 7.37 -1.65 -13.91
CA ILE A 24 6.27 -1.86 -14.88
C ILE A 24 6.81 -1.81 -16.31
N SER A 25 7.79 -0.96 -16.62
CA SER A 25 8.38 -0.88 -17.96
C SER A 25 9.07 -2.16 -18.44
N SER A 26 9.35 -3.11 -17.55
CA SER A 26 9.98 -4.40 -17.88
C SER A 26 9.04 -5.61 -17.86
N ILE A 27 7.73 -5.41 -17.61
CA ILE A 27 6.77 -6.51 -17.42
C ILE A 27 6.64 -7.44 -18.62
N GLY A 28 6.91 -6.96 -19.84
CA GLY A 28 6.85 -7.78 -21.05
C GLY A 28 7.89 -8.91 -21.11
N ARG A 29 8.84 -8.94 -20.17
CA ARG A 29 9.82 -10.03 -20.00
C ARG A 29 9.37 -11.10 -19.02
N LEU A 30 8.30 -10.85 -18.28
CA LEU A 30 7.77 -11.77 -17.27
C LEU A 30 6.81 -12.76 -17.93
N ASP A 31 6.70 -13.95 -17.36
CA ASP A 31 5.65 -14.90 -17.72
C ASP A 31 4.27 -14.28 -17.39
N PRO A 32 3.30 -14.23 -18.32
CA PRO A 32 1.99 -13.61 -18.11
C PRO A 32 1.17 -14.19 -16.95
N PHE A 33 1.47 -15.42 -16.53
CA PHE A 33 0.82 -16.10 -15.43
C PHE A 33 1.64 -16.06 -14.13
N SER A 34 2.81 -15.41 -14.14
CA SER A 34 3.63 -15.24 -12.93
C SER A 34 3.00 -14.25 -11.93
N PRO A 35 3.20 -14.46 -10.62
CA PRO A 35 2.78 -13.51 -9.59
C PRO A 35 3.35 -12.10 -9.78
N GLN A 36 4.58 -12.00 -10.31
CA GLN A 36 5.24 -10.74 -10.59
C GLN A 36 4.51 -9.98 -11.72
N PHE A 37 4.13 -10.68 -12.79
CA PHE A 37 3.35 -10.07 -13.86
C PHE A 37 2.00 -9.56 -13.34
N GLN A 38 1.30 -10.37 -12.53
CA GLN A 38 0.00 -9.98 -11.96
C GLN A 38 0.11 -8.78 -11.01
N SER A 39 1.09 -8.80 -10.10
CA SER A 39 1.37 -7.71 -9.16
C SER A 39 1.67 -6.39 -9.88
N MET A 40 2.46 -6.43 -10.95
CA MET A 40 2.81 -5.21 -11.69
C MET A 40 1.70 -4.72 -12.62
N SER A 41 1.05 -5.63 -13.36
CA SER A 41 0.06 -5.26 -14.37
C SER A 41 -1.30 -4.88 -13.77
N TYR A 42 -1.78 -5.63 -12.77
CA TYR A 42 -3.07 -5.38 -12.14
C TYR A 42 -2.93 -4.43 -10.95
N GLU A 43 -2.12 -4.79 -9.95
CA GLU A 43 -2.14 -4.09 -8.66
C GLU A 43 -1.37 -2.76 -8.70
N LYS A 44 -0.07 -2.80 -9.04
CA LYS A 44 0.72 -1.57 -9.18
C LYS A 44 0.20 -0.69 -10.32
N GLY A 45 -0.23 -1.30 -11.43
CA GLY A 45 -0.92 -0.61 -12.52
C GLY A 45 -2.15 0.15 -12.04
N ALA A 46 -3.05 -0.50 -11.27
CA ALA A 46 -4.22 0.17 -10.69
C ALA A 46 -3.84 1.33 -9.76
N MET A 47 -2.81 1.14 -8.92
CA MET A 47 -2.30 2.20 -8.05
C MET A 47 -1.72 3.38 -8.83
N VAL A 48 -1.06 3.15 -9.97
CA VAL A 48 -0.59 4.25 -10.84
C VAL A 48 -1.77 5.09 -11.33
N TYR A 49 -2.87 4.47 -11.78
CA TYR A 49 -4.06 5.22 -12.20
C TYR A 49 -4.72 5.95 -11.01
N HIS A 50 -4.79 5.33 -9.84
CA HIS A 50 -5.32 5.95 -8.62
C HIS A 50 -4.51 7.17 -8.18
N MET A 51 -3.18 7.07 -8.19
CA MET A 51 -2.27 8.17 -7.90
C MET A 51 -2.32 9.25 -8.99
N LEU A 52 -2.43 8.87 -10.26
CA LEU A 52 -2.59 9.83 -11.35
C LEU A 52 -3.87 10.63 -11.19
N ARG A 53 -4.96 10.01 -10.73
CA ARG A 53 -6.22 10.69 -10.39
C ARG A 53 -6.02 11.75 -9.30
N TRP A 54 -5.17 11.47 -8.32
CA TRP A 54 -4.79 12.43 -7.29
C TRP A 54 -3.97 13.60 -7.87
N GLU A 55 -2.98 13.30 -8.72
CA GLU A 55 -2.11 14.30 -9.36
C GLU A 55 -2.91 15.30 -10.20
N ILE A 56 -3.69 14.81 -11.17
CA ILE A 56 -4.35 15.67 -12.16
C ILE A 56 -5.73 16.13 -11.73
N GLY A 57 -6.30 15.54 -10.68
CA GLY A 57 -7.63 15.80 -10.16
C GLY A 57 -8.73 14.94 -10.81
N ASN A 58 -9.79 14.66 -10.06
CA ASN A 58 -10.84 13.71 -10.45
C ASN A 58 -11.46 14.00 -11.83
N ASP A 59 -11.86 15.24 -12.09
CA ASP A 59 -12.59 15.57 -13.32
C ASP A 59 -11.68 15.50 -14.55
N ASN A 60 -10.42 15.91 -14.38
CA ASN A 60 -9.40 15.77 -15.41
C ASN A 60 -9.03 14.31 -15.64
N PHE A 61 -9.04 13.48 -14.60
CA PHE A 61 -8.81 12.05 -14.73
C PHE A 61 -9.92 11.32 -15.51
N ILE A 62 -11.18 11.67 -15.30
CA ILE A 62 -12.27 11.11 -16.12
C ILE A 62 -12.15 11.54 -17.58
N LYS A 63 -11.76 12.80 -17.84
CA LYS A 63 -11.47 13.28 -19.20
C LYS A 63 -10.26 12.56 -19.80
N PHE A 64 -9.21 12.34 -19.02
CA PHE A 64 -8.02 11.58 -19.40
C PHE A 64 -8.40 10.19 -19.91
N LEU A 65 -9.18 9.41 -19.14
CA LEU A 65 -9.59 8.05 -19.53
C LEU A 65 -10.40 8.05 -20.83
N ARG A 66 -11.36 8.98 -20.98
CA ARG A 66 -12.15 9.10 -22.22
C ARG A 66 -11.28 9.44 -23.43
N ASN A 67 -10.34 10.36 -23.24
CA ASN A 67 -9.44 10.80 -24.32
C ASN A 67 -8.44 9.70 -24.69
N LEU A 68 -7.95 8.95 -23.71
CA LEU A 68 -7.07 7.81 -23.92
C LEU A 68 -7.74 6.78 -24.82
N LEU A 69 -8.96 6.37 -24.46
CA LEU A 69 -9.74 5.43 -25.24
C LEU A 69 -10.09 5.96 -26.65
N SER A 70 -10.35 7.26 -26.79
CA SER A 70 -10.70 7.85 -28.09
C SER A 70 -9.52 8.04 -29.05
N VAL A 71 -8.34 8.41 -28.54
CA VAL A 71 -7.15 8.70 -29.37
C VAL A 71 -6.44 7.42 -29.80
N TYR A 72 -6.44 6.44 -28.91
CA TYR A 72 -5.71 5.18 -29.06
C TYR A 72 -6.62 3.98 -29.37
N THR A 73 -7.85 4.21 -29.83
CA THR A 73 -8.68 3.14 -30.41
C THR A 73 -7.87 2.36 -31.45
N ASP A 74 -7.80 1.04 -31.28
CA ASP A 74 -7.07 0.09 -32.14
C ASP A 74 -5.57 0.40 -32.32
N LYS A 75 -4.97 1.16 -31.39
CA LYS A 75 -3.54 1.50 -31.41
C LYS A 75 -2.86 1.04 -30.13
N SER A 76 -1.57 0.75 -30.24
CA SER A 76 -0.73 0.53 -29.07
C SER A 76 -0.51 1.82 -28.28
N VAL A 77 -0.37 1.70 -26.96
CA VAL A 77 -0.13 2.81 -26.03
C VAL A 77 1.18 2.57 -25.30
N ARG A 78 2.01 3.61 -25.18
CA ARG A 78 3.23 3.61 -24.36
C ARG A 78 3.03 4.44 -23.09
N SER A 79 3.90 4.28 -22.10
CA SER A 79 3.89 5.12 -20.90
C SER A 79 4.09 6.61 -21.22
N SER A 80 4.93 6.94 -22.19
CA SER A 80 5.16 8.31 -22.66
C SER A 80 3.91 8.95 -23.29
N ASP A 81 3.05 8.14 -23.91
CA ASP A 81 1.74 8.58 -24.43
C ASP A 81 0.81 8.95 -23.27
N LEU A 82 0.74 8.11 -22.23
CA LEU A 82 -0.05 8.37 -21.03
C LEU A 82 0.41 9.65 -20.33
N GLN A 83 1.72 9.81 -20.14
CA GLN A 83 2.31 11.02 -19.55
C GLN A 83 1.93 12.28 -20.34
N SER A 84 2.12 12.23 -21.67
CA SER A 84 1.81 13.36 -22.57
C SER A 84 0.32 13.71 -22.52
N LEU A 85 -0.56 12.70 -22.49
CA LEU A 85 -1.99 12.91 -22.43
C LEU A 85 -2.43 13.47 -21.09
N ALA A 86 -1.89 12.95 -19.97
CA ALA A 86 -2.17 13.46 -18.63
C ALA A 86 -1.74 14.94 -18.47
N GLY A 87 -0.56 15.30 -18.99
CA GLY A 87 -0.07 16.69 -18.97
C GLY A 87 -0.99 17.66 -19.71
N LYS A 88 -1.65 17.22 -20.79
CA LYS A 88 -2.66 18.03 -21.50
C LYS A 88 -3.94 18.22 -20.68
N MET A 89 -4.29 17.29 -19.78
CA MET A 89 -5.51 17.38 -18.97
C MET A 89 -5.36 18.36 -17.81
N ASN A 90 -4.15 18.51 -17.27
CA ASN A 90 -3.85 19.51 -16.26
C ASN A 90 -2.45 20.12 -16.46
N PRO A 91 -2.32 21.17 -17.29
CA PRO A 91 -1.04 21.80 -17.61
C PRO A 91 -0.32 22.43 -16.40
N GLN A 92 -1.00 22.60 -15.26
CA GLN A 92 -0.40 23.13 -14.03
C GLN A 92 0.37 22.06 -13.24
N VAL A 93 0.16 20.76 -13.54
CA VAL A 93 0.85 19.66 -12.85
C VAL A 93 2.27 19.55 -13.41
N THR A 94 3.25 19.84 -12.55
CA THR A 94 4.68 19.81 -12.91
C THR A 94 5.38 18.52 -12.45
N THR A 95 4.66 17.60 -11.81
CA THR A 95 5.19 16.38 -11.18
C THR A 95 5.16 15.16 -12.10
N LEU A 96 4.50 15.23 -13.26
CA LEU A 96 4.24 14.04 -14.10
C LEU A 96 5.51 13.33 -14.59
N GLU A 97 6.59 14.04 -14.89
CA GLU A 97 7.84 13.39 -15.31
C GLU A 97 8.42 12.52 -14.19
N ALA A 98 8.58 13.07 -12.98
CA ALA A 98 9.03 12.33 -11.81
C ALA A 98 8.03 11.22 -11.41
N PHE A 99 6.73 11.48 -11.56
CA PHE A 99 5.67 10.51 -11.31
C PHE A 99 5.82 9.25 -12.18
N PHE A 100 5.93 9.42 -13.50
CA PHE A 100 6.06 8.26 -14.40
C PHE A 100 7.41 7.58 -14.23
N ALA A 101 8.50 8.33 -14.04
CA ALA A 101 9.81 7.74 -13.74
C ALA A 101 9.78 6.88 -12.47
N GLN A 102 9.17 7.36 -11.38
CA GLN A 102 9.11 6.61 -10.12
C GLN A 102 8.18 5.40 -10.21
N TRP A 103 7.00 5.54 -10.81
CA TRP A 103 5.95 4.53 -10.70
C TRP A 103 5.90 3.53 -11.85
N ILE A 104 6.43 3.89 -13.02
CA ILE A 104 6.55 2.98 -14.17
C ILE A 104 7.94 2.37 -14.27
N ASP A 105 8.98 3.21 -14.16
CA ASP A 105 10.37 2.77 -14.35
C ASP A 105 11.09 2.43 -13.05
N GLY A 106 10.60 2.93 -11.92
CA GLY A 106 11.11 2.67 -10.59
C GLY A 106 10.47 1.46 -9.89
N THR A 107 11.15 1.03 -8.84
CA THR A 107 10.77 -0.08 -7.94
C THR A 107 10.51 0.43 -6.53
N GLY A 108 9.86 -0.40 -5.71
CA GLY A 108 9.53 -0.05 -4.32
C GLY A 108 8.47 1.05 -4.16
N ALA A 109 8.32 1.50 -2.92
CA ALA A 109 7.45 2.59 -2.52
C ALA A 109 8.00 3.28 -1.26
N PRO A 110 7.75 4.59 -1.07
CA PRO A 110 8.36 5.35 0.01
C PRO A 110 7.83 4.90 1.37
N ALA A 111 8.73 4.83 2.36
CA ALA A 111 8.37 4.71 3.77
C ALA A 111 8.38 6.10 4.44
N PHE A 112 7.22 6.74 4.53
CA PHE A 112 7.13 8.07 5.11
C PHE A 112 7.32 8.06 6.63
N GLN A 113 8.16 8.96 7.12
CA GLN A 113 8.25 9.32 8.54
C GLN A 113 7.94 10.81 8.71
N ASN A 114 7.36 11.17 9.84
CA ASN A 114 7.01 12.55 10.16
C ASN A 114 7.61 12.94 11.52
N LYS A 115 8.38 14.02 11.55
CA LYS A 115 8.80 14.68 12.79
C LYS A 115 8.30 16.11 12.78
N TYR A 116 7.66 16.54 13.86
CA TYR A 116 7.13 17.90 13.93
C TYR A 116 7.19 18.48 15.33
N THR A 117 7.26 19.82 15.39
CA THR A 117 7.18 20.61 16.61
C THR A 117 6.04 21.62 16.49
N VAL A 118 5.32 21.82 17.59
CA VAL A 118 4.19 22.74 17.67
C VAL A 118 4.55 23.94 18.52
N PHE A 119 4.41 25.14 17.96
CA PHE A 119 4.64 26.41 18.63
C PHE A 119 3.31 27.13 18.86
N ARG A 120 3.13 27.74 20.03
CA ARG A 120 1.96 28.62 20.30
C ARG A 120 2.26 30.02 19.78
N LEU A 121 1.39 30.56 18.93
CA LEU A 121 1.52 31.90 18.36
C LEU A 121 0.81 32.92 19.28
N GLY A 122 1.47 33.32 20.38
CA GLY A 122 0.98 34.38 21.29
C GLY A 122 -0.44 34.16 21.86
N SER A 123 -0.96 35.16 22.57
CA SER A 123 -2.35 35.15 23.02
C SER A 123 -3.27 35.29 21.80
N SER A 124 -4.10 34.27 21.56
CA SER A 124 -5.17 34.22 20.54
C SER A 124 -4.80 34.08 19.05
N LYS A 125 -3.52 33.91 18.65
CA LYS A 125 -3.16 33.67 17.23
C LYS A 125 -2.97 32.18 16.84
N GLY A 126 -3.36 31.27 17.73
CA GLY A 126 -3.34 29.82 17.45
C GLY A 126 -1.98 29.16 17.61
N PHE A 127 -1.69 28.18 16.75
CA PHE A 127 -0.52 27.31 16.79
C PHE A 127 0.10 27.16 15.40
N ARG A 128 1.44 27.12 15.35
CA ARG A 128 2.22 26.79 14.16
C ARG A 128 2.89 25.44 14.34
N THR A 129 2.61 24.52 13.43
CA THR A 129 3.30 23.24 13.31
C THR A 129 4.38 23.38 12.26
N ILE A 130 5.62 23.12 12.64
CA ILE A 130 6.75 22.99 11.70
C ILE A 130 7.12 21.52 11.72
N GLY A 131 7.06 20.88 10.56
CA GLY A 131 7.37 19.47 10.43
C GLY A 131 8.22 19.14 9.22
N GLN A 132 8.70 17.91 9.23
CA GLN A 132 9.61 17.35 8.26
C GLN A 132 9.13 15.94 7.93
N ILE A 133 8.89 15.70 6.65
CA ILE A 133 8.58 14.39 6.08
C ILE A 133 9.89 13.84 5.53
N THR A 134 10.27 12.64 5.93
CA THR A 134 11.43 11.92 5.37
C THR A 134 10.99 10.60 4.74
N GLN A 135 11.71 10.18 3.71
CA GLN A 135 11.47 8.92 2.99
C GLN A 135 12.75 8.47 2.24
N ASP A 136 12.72 7.27 1.67
CA ASP A 136 13.88 6.48 1.23
C ASP A 136 14.11 6.40 -0.30
N LEU A 137 13.36 7.14 -1.11
CA LEU A 137 13.45 7.17 -2.57
C LEU A 137 13.93 8.52 -3.10
N ASP A 138 15.14 8.58 -3.65
CA ASP A 138 15.77 9.84 -4.08
C ASP A 138 14.97 10.64 -5.12
N LEU A 139 14.29 9.96 -6.04
CA LEU A 139 13.54 10.57 -7.16
C LEU A 139 12.06 10.81 -6.85
N PHE A 140 11.62 10.50 -5.63
CA PHE A 140 10.22 10.67 -5.28
C PHE A 140 9.82 12.14 -5.31
N ARG A 141 8.81 12.46 -6.12
CA ARG A 141 8.18 13.79 -6.14
C ARG A 141 6.69 13.66 -6.40
N MET A 142 5.89 13.88 -5.36
CA MET A 142 4.44 13.90 -5.44
C MET A 142 3.86 14.81 -4.36
N PRO A 143 2.69 15.43 -4.59
CA PRO A 143 1.94 16.05 -3.54
C PRO A 143 1.30 14.99 -2.64
N VAL A 144 1.37 15.19 -1.33
CA VAL A 144 0.86 14.29 -0.30
C VAL A 144 -0.12 15.04 0.59
N GLU A 145 -1.24 14.41 0.93
CA GLU A 145 -2.21 14.99 1.87
C GLU A 145 -1.73 14.82 3.31
N LEU A 146 -1.78 15.89 4.10
CA LEU A 146 -1.63 15.89 5.54
C LEU A 146 -2.97 16.18 6.20
N ARG A 147 -3.33 15.38 7.19
CA ARG A 147 -4.45 15.64 8.11
C ARG A 147 -3.91 16.03 9.48
N ILE A 148 -4.22 17.25 9.89
CA ILE A 148 -3.84 17.84 11.17
C ILE A 148 -5.08 17.86 12.05
N GLU A 149 -5.19 16.88 12.93
CA GLU A 149 -6.23 16.81 13.95
C GLU A 149 -5.87 17.77 15.08
N THR A 150 -6.80 18.64 15.46
CA THR A 150 -6.59 19.65 16.49
C THR A 150 -7.66 19.55 17.58
N ASP A 151 -7.49 20.28 18.69
CA ASP A 151 -8.56 20.49 19.69
C ASP A 151 -9.81 21.19 19.14
N GLY A 152 -9.74 21.75 17.93
CA GLY A 152 -10.86 22.36 17.24
C GLY A 152 -11.07 21.71 15.88
N LYS A 153 -11.07 22.53 14.83
CA LYS A 153 -11.28 22.06 13.46
C LYS A 153 -10.05 21.29 12.95
N THR A 154 -10.29 20.13 12.35
CA THR A 154 -9.27 19.39 11.60
C THR A 154 -8.91 20.16 10.34
N GLU A 155 -7.62 20.35 10.10
CA GLU A 155 -7.09 20.98 8.90
C GLU A 155 -6.52 19.92 7.95
N ILE A 156 -6.81 20.08 6.66
CA ILE A 156 -6.25 19.25 5.59
C ILE A 156 -5.35 20.13 4.73
N ARG A 157 -4.13 19.66 4.42
CA ARG A 157 -3.16 20.38 3.60
C ARG A 157 -2.51 19.45 2.59
N ARG A 158 -2.26 19.94 1.39
CA ARG A 158 -1.49 19.24 0.37
C ARG A 158 -0.06 19.80 0.40
N ILE A 159 0.93 18.93 0.56
CA ILE A 159 2.36 19.30 0.61
C ILE A 159 3.09 18.58 -0.51
N ASP A 160 3.89 19.30 -1.28
CA ASP A 160 4.78 18.69 -2.27
C ASP A 160 5.95 18.02 -1.53
N VAL A 161 5.97 16.69 -1.56
CA VAL A 161 7.08 15.90 -1.00
C VAL A 161 8.00 15.57 -2.17
N SER A 162 9.26 16.00 -2.06
CA SER A 162 10.28 15.88 -3.09
C SER A 162 11.62 15.49 -2.48
N GLY A 163 12.27 14.48 -3.05
CA GLY A 163 13.52 13.93 -2.52
C GLY A 163 13.35 13.31 -1.14
N SER A 164 14.46 13.01 -0.46
CA SER A 164 14.48 12.27 0.82
C SER A 164 13.95 13.07 2.02
N GLU A 165 13.85 14.39 1.91
CA GLU A 165 13.38 15.28 2.97
C GLU A 165 12.53 16.43 2.42
N SER A 166 11.40 16.71 3.05
CA SER A 166 10.54 17.85 2.73
C SER A 166 9.96 18.49 3.98
N GLN A 167 10.14 19.80 4.12
CA GLN A 167 9.62 20.56 5.24
C GLN A 167 8.22 21.11 4.95
N TYR A 168 7.41 21.23 5.99
CA TYR A 168 6.10 21.87 5.93
C TYR A 168 5.86 22.77 7.14
N THR A 169 5.05 23.81 6.93
CA THR A 169 4.54 24.67 8.00
C THR A 169 3.03 24.80 7.86
N VAL A 170 2.32 24.55 8.96
CA VAL A 170 0.85 24.66 9.01
C VAL A 170 0.43 25.45 10.24
N GLU A 171 -0.40 26.46 10.01
CA GLU A 171 -1.04 27.23 11.09
C GLU A 171 -2.45 26.73 11.34
N THR A 172 -2.79 26.62 12.62
CA THR A 172 -4.07 26.08 13.11
C THR A 172 -4.56 26.91 14.29
N PHE A 173 -5.87 27.02 14.45
CA PHE A 173 -6.44 27.73 15.60
C PHE A 173 -6.38 26.89 16.89
N GLY A 174 -6.83 25.63 16.81
CA GLY A 174 -6.76 24.67 17.91
C GLY A 174 -5.37 24.02 18.00
N ARG A 175 -5.03 23.48 19.19
CA ARG A 175 -3.74 22.80 19.38
C ARG A 175 -3.69 21.51 18.55
N PRO A 176 -2.69 21.32 17.67
CA PRO A 176 -2.47 20.06 16.97
C PRO A 176 -2.24 18.90 17.94
N ARG A 177 -2.93 17.79 17.69
CA ARG A 177 -2.86 16.54 18.46
C ARG A 177 -2.17 15.44 17.68
N ARG A 178 -2.49 15.32 16.39
CA ARG A 178 -1.94 14.30 15.50
C ARG A 178 -1.82 14.84 14.09
N VAL A 179 -0.71 14.51 13.44
CA VAL A 179 -0.50 14.77 12.02
C VAL A 179 -0.36 13.42 11.32
N THR A 180 -1.31 13.10 10.44
CA THR A 180 -1.31 11.86 9.67
C THR A 180 -0.97 12.15 8.20
N ILE A 181 -0.01 11.40 7.67
CA ILE A 181 0.39 11.46 6.26
C ILE A 181 -0.52 10.55 5.44
N ASP A 182 -1.03 11.08 4.34
CA ASP A 182 -1.85 10.41 3.34
C ASP A 182 -2.92 9.48 3.95
N PRO A 183 -3.82 10.05 4.77
CA PRO A 183 -4.79 9.25 5.52
C PRO A 183 -5.82 8.54 4.64
N GLU A 184 -6.03 9.03 3.41
CA GLU A 184 -6.93 8.42 2.43
C GLU A 184 -6.18 7.51 1.44
N ASN A 185 -4.92 7.15 1.70
CA ASN A 185 -4.15 6.22 0.87
C ASN A 185 -4.16 6.58 -0.63
N TRP A 186 -3.95 7.86 -0.94
CA TRP A 186 -3.77 8.29 -2.32
C TRP A 186 -2.48 7.77 -2.92
N VAL A 187 -1.41 7.73 -2.12
CA VAL A 187 -0.06 7.37 -2.54
C VAL A 187 0.22 5.92 -2.16
N LEU A 188 0.75 5.14 -3.10
CA LEU A 188 1.31 3.83 -2.80
C LEU A 188 2.52 4.05 -1.88
N LYS A 189 2.49 3.51 -0.66
CA LYS A 189 3.51 3.75 0.37
C LYS A 189 3.72 2.50 1.20
N SER A 190 4.94 2.33 1.70
CA SER A 190 5.24 1.25 2.65
C SER A 190 4.83 1.68 4.07
N THR A 191 4.13 0.79 4.77
CA THR A 191 3.79 0.95 6.19
C THR A 191 4.02 -0.38 6.92
N PRO A 192 4.21 -0.39 8.25
CA PRO A 192 4.32 -1.63 9.01
C PRO A 192 3.13 -2.58 8.77
N ASP A 193 1.90 -2.07 8.85
CA ASP A 193 0.68 -2.85 8.60
C ASP A 193 0.65 -3.44 7.18
N LEU A 194 1.15 -2.70 6.20
CA LEU A 194 1.20 -3.16 4.80
C LEU A 194 2.30 -4.20 4.60
N ALA A 195 3.44 -4.07 5.28
CA ALA A 195 4.52 -5.04 5.25
C ALA A 195 4.07 -6.42 5.76
N VAL A 196 3.21 -6.45 6.79
CA VAL A 196 2.55 -7.69 7.24
C VAL A 196 1.71 -8.28 6.11
N ARG A 197 0.84 -7.48 5.49
CA ARG A 197 -0.03 -7.97 4.39
C ARG A 197 0.79 -8.52 3.24
N VAL A 198 1.85 -7.83 2.85
CA VAL A 198 2.80 -8.28 1.81
C VAL A 198 3.41 -9.63 2.17
N ALA A 199 3.92 -9.77 3.40
CA ALA A 199 4.51 -11.00 3.90
C ALA A 199 3.49 -12.16 3.91
N VAL A 200 2.26 -11.92 4.35
CA VAL A 200 1.18 -12.91 4.29
C VAL A 200 0.85 -13.31 2.84
N LEU A 201 0.75 -12.36 1.91
CA LEU A 201 0.47 -12.64 0.49
C LEU A 201 1.59 -13.47 -0.15
N ARG A 202 2.85 -13.08 0.07
CA ARG A 202 4.01 -13.86 -0.40
C ARG A 202 4.01 -15.26 0.19
N GLY A 203 3.75 -15.39 1.49
CA GLY A 203 3.66 -16.69 2.16
C GLY A 203 2.57 -17.59 1.58
N GLN A 204 1.40 -17.03 1.26
CA GLN A 204 0.30 -17.77 0.62
C GLN A 204 0.69 -18.25 -0.76
N GLN A 205 1.34 -17.40 -1.56
CA GLN A 205 1.80 -17.76 -2.89
C GLN A 205 2.86 -18.86 -2.87
N GLN A 206 3.84 -18.77 -1.96
CA GLN A 206 4.88 -19.80 -1.80
C GLN A 206 4.27 -21.14 -1.37
N ALA A 207 3.33 -21.11 -0.42
CA ALA A 207 2.61 -22.31 0.02
C ALA A 207 1.81 -22.95 -1.13
N ALA A 208 1.16 -22.13 -1.97
CA ALA A 208 0.44 -22.59 -3.15
C ALA A 208 1.37 -23.24 -4.18
N GLN A 209 2.60 -22.74 -4.31
CA GLN A 209 3.66 -23.33 -5.14
C GLN A 209 4.34 -24.56 -4.50
N GLY A 210 4.02 -24.85 -3.24
CA GLY A 210 4.58 -25.98 -2.49
C GLY A 210 5.92 -25.70 -1.79
N ASP A 211 6.46 -24.49 -1.89
CA ASP A 211 7.63 -24.08 -1.12
C ASP A 211 7.21 -23.67 0.30
N LEU A 212 7.03 -24.69 1.15
CA LEU A 212 6.60 -24.50 2.54
C LEU A 212 7.67 -23.78 3.39
N ILE A 213 8.95 -23.85 3.02
CA ILE A 213 10.03 -23.18 3.76
C ILE A 213 10.03 -21.68 3.46
N ALA A 214 9.93 -21.30 2.18
CA ALA A 214 9.77 -19.91 1.82
C ALA A 214 8.48 -19.32 2.40
N ALA A 215 7.38 -20.09 2.38
CA ALA A 215 6.13 -19.69 2.99
C ALA A 215 6.27 -19.42 4.50
N LEU A 216 6.91 -20.35 5.23
CA LEU A 216 7.18 -20.21 6.66
C LEU A 216 7.97 -18.92 6.96
N ASN A 217 9.03 -18.66 6.20
CA ASN A 217 9.88 -17.48 6.38
C ASN A 217 9.09 -16.18 6.16
N GLU A 218 8.21 -16.14 5.17
CA GLU A 218 7.36 -14.97 4.93
C GLU A 218 6.33 -14.77 6.05
N TYR A 219 5.64 -15.83 6.50
CA TYR A 219 4.71 -15.67 7.62
C TYR A 219 5.39 -15.30 8.93
N GLN A 220 6.65 -15.70 9.14
CA GLN A 220 7.44 -15.28 10.29
C GLN A 220 7.68 -13.76 10.28
N LYS A 221 8.01 -13.17 9.12
CA LYS A 221 8.16 -11.70 8.98
C LYS A 221 6.88 -10.96 9.34
N ALA A 222 5.71 -11.55 9.07
CA ALA A 222 4.42 -10.95 9.40
C ALA A 222 4.14 -10.92 10.91
N LEU A 223 4.67 -11.89 11.67
CA LEU A 223 4.54 -11.92 13.14
C LEU A 223 5.38 -10.82 13.81
N ASP A 224 6.57 -10.54 13.30
CA ASP A 224 7.50 -9.56 13.89
C ASP A 224 6.96 -8.11 13.82
N ALA A 225 5.96 -7.85 12.96
CA ALA A 225 5.36 -6.54 12.72
C ALA A 225 4.00 -6.34 13.42
N ASN A 226 3.71 -7.11 14.47
CA ASN A 226 2.61 -6.88 15.41
C ASN A 226 1.19 -6.92 14.80
N THR A 227 0.99 -7.72 13.74
CA THR A 227 -0.33 -8.06 13.20
C THR A 227 -0.44 -9.59 13.10
N GLU A 228 -1.17 -10.15 14.05
CA GLU A 228 -0.82 -11.44 14.65
C GLU A 228 -1.75 -12.58 14.20
N VAL A 229 -3.04 -12.32 13.99
CA VAL A 229 -4.04 -13.39 13.89
C VAL A 229 -3.90 -14.27 12.65
N TRP A 230 -3.86 -13.70 11.45
CA TRP A 230 -3.80 -14.48 10.20
C TRP A 230 -2.44 -15.13 10.01
N SER A 231 -1.37 -14.48 10.45
CA SER A 231 0.00 -15.00 10.41
C SER A 231 0.11 -16.31 11.21
N HIS A 232 -0.42 -16.33 12.45
CA HIS A 232 -0.50 -17.54 13.25
C HIS A 232 -1.36 -18.64 12.60
N ILE A 233 -2.52 -18.29 12.03
CA ILE A 233 -3.37 -19.28 11.34
C ILE A 233 -2.60 -19.91 10.18
N LYS A 234 -1.88 -19.12 9.39
CA LYS A 234 -1.12 -19.65 8.24
C LYS A 234 0.10 -20.48 8.66
N LEU A 235 0.81 -20.09 9.72
CA LEU A 235 1.88 -20.92 10.30
C LEU A 235 1.33 -22.24 10.84
N GLY A 236 0.19 -22.20 11.52
CA GLY A 236 -0.50 -23.40 11.98
C GLY A 236 -0.84 -24.35 10.83
N ASN A 237 -1.34 -23.80 9.71
CA ASN A 237 -1.63 -24.60 8.52
C ASN A 237 -0.37 -25.29 7.96
N ILE A 238 0.78 -24.60 7.91
CA ILE A 238 2.05 -25.21 7.48
C ILE A 238 2.48 -26.32 8.45
N PHE A 239 2.37 -26.09 9.75
CA PHE A 239 2.73 -27.09 10.74
C PHE A 239 1.83 -28.34 10.65
N ASP A 240 0.54 -28.17 10.38
CA ASP A 240 -0.36 -29.30 10.13
C ASP A 240 0.06 -30.11 8.89
N VAL A 241 0.37 -29.44 7.77
CA VAL A 241 0.80 -30.10 6.51
C VAL A 241 2.14 -30.82 6.67
N THR A 242 3.03 -30.29 7.51
CA THR A 242 4.35 -30.88 7.79
C THR A 242 4.33 -31.90 8.95
N GLY A 243 3.14 -32.27 9.46
CA GLY A 243 2.99 -33.27 10.51
C GLY A 243 3.32 -32.79 11.94
N GLN A 244 3.55 -31.50 12.13
CA GLN A 244 3.90 -30.86 13.42
C GLN A 244 2.65 -30.36 14.16
N ARG A 245 1.69 -31.25 14.43
CA ARG A 245 0.36 -30.88 14.96
C ARG A 245 0.41 -30.08 16.26
N ASP A 246 1.31 -30.41 17.18
CA ASP A 246 1.40 -29.70 18.46
C ASP A 246 1.80 -28.24 18.28
N ARG A 247 2.73 -27.98 17.35
CA ARG A 247 3.10 -26.62 16.95
C ARG A 247 1.93 -25.92 16.27
N ALA A 248 1.22 -26.61 15.39
CA ALA A 248 0.05 -26.06 14.72
C ALA A 248 -1.03 -25.58 15.71
N VAL A 249 -1.39 -26.42 16.67
CA VAL A 249 -2.38 -26.09 17.71
C VAL A 249 -1.91 -24.92 18.56
N ASN A 250 -0.61 -24.81 18.84
CA ASN A 250 -0.08 -23.66 19.56
C ASN A 250 -0.26 -22.35 18.76
N GLU A 251 0.05 -22.35 17.46
CA GLU A 251 -0.18 -21.18 16.60
C GLU A 251 -1.66 -20.79 16.55
N TYR A 252 -2.58 -21.73 16.36
CA TYR A 252 -4.01 -21.41 16.37
C TYR A 252 -4.49 -20.85 17.71
N ARG A 253 -3.90 -21.29 18.82
CA ARG A 253 -4.19 -20.73 20.15
C ARG A 253 -3.72 -19.28 20.26
N LEU A 254 -2.51 -18.98 19.78
CA LEU A 254 -1.98 -17.62 19.73
C LEU A 254 -2.88 -16.73 18.86
N ALA A 255 -3.32 -17.21 17.70
CA ALA A 255 -4.29 -16.51 16.85
C ALA A 255 -5.56 -16.12 17.62
N ILE A 256 -6.13 -17.02 18.43
CA ILE A 256 -7.33 -16.71 19.22
C ILE A 256 -7.03 -15.67 20.33
N GLN A 257 -5.83 -15.70 20.92
CA GLN A 257 -5.42 -14.77 21.97
C GLN A 257 -5.30 -13.32 21.51
N THR A 258 -5.06 -13.10 20.21
CA THR A 258 -5.05 -11.75 19.60
C THR A 258 -6.37 -11.02 19.78
N ASN A 259 -7.48 -11.76 19.97
CA ASN A 259 -8.85 -11.25 19.98
C ASN A 259 -9.23 -10.43 18.72
N ASP A 260 -8.50 -10.61 17.62
CA ASP A 260 -8.78 -9.99 16.32
C ASP A 260 -9.57 -10.97 15.42
N ASN A 261 -10.88 -10.73 15.25
CA ASN A 261 -11.72 -11.55 14.37
C ASN A 261 -11.88 -10.97 12.95
N THR A 262 -10.92 -10.18 12.48
CA THR A 262 -10.94 -9.62 11.12
C THR A 262 -11.13 -10.72 10.08
N GLN A 263 -12.14 -10.57 9.20
CA GLN A 263 -12.50 -11.57 8.17
C GLN A 263 -12.83 -12.98 8.72
N GLY A 264 -13.22 -13.09 10.00
CA GLY A 264 -13.56 -14.38 10.61
C GLY A 264 -12.36 -15.21 11.08
N ALA A 265 -11.18 -14.58 11.25
CA ALA A 265 -9.94 -15.24 11.61
C ALA A 265 -10.04 -16.12 12.88
N ILE A 266 -10.71 -15.66 13.94
CA ILE A 266 -10.87 -16.45 15.17
C ILE A 266 -11.73 -17.69 14.92
N ASN A 267 -12.75 -17.58 14.07
CA ASN A 267 -13.60 -18.72 13.71
C ASN A 267 -12.79 -19.78 12.94
N GLU A 268 -11.95 -19.33 12.00
CA GLU A 268 -11.02 -20.20 11.27
C GLU A 268 -10.03 -20.87 12.24
N ALA A 269 -9.38 -20.10 13.12
CA ALA A 269 -8.44 -20.64 14.11
C ALA A 269 -9.09 -21.70 15.01
N ARG A 270 -10.31 -21.46 15.49
CA ARG A 270 -11.08 -22.43 16.28
C ARG A 270 -11.40 -23.70 15.50
N ALA A 271 -11.79 -23.56 14.23
CA ALA A 271 -12.01 -24.71 13.37
C ALA A 271 -10.74 -25.54 13.18
N ARG A 272 -9.58 -24.89 13.00
CA ARG A 272 -8.29 -25.57 12.84
C ARG A 272 -7.73 -26.18 14.13
N MET A 273 -8.10 -25.66 15.29
CA MET A 273 -7.85 -26.33 16.57
C MET A 273 -8.61 -27.65 16.68
N ALA A 274 -9.86 -27.69 16.20
CA ALA A 274 -10.68 -28.91 16.23
C ALA A 274 -10.22 -29.95 15.19
N SER A 275 -9.89 -29.51 13.98
CA SER A 275 -9.52 -30.39 12.87
C SER A 275 -8.27 -29.88 12.15
N PRO A 276 -7.25 -30.72 11.90
CA PRO A 276 -6.02 -30.27 11.24
C PRO A 276 -6.29 -29.77 9.82
N TYR A 277 -5.58 -28.71 9.44
CA TYR A 277 -5.55 -28.26 8.05
C TYR A 277 -4.97 -29.37 7.16
N LYS A 278 -5.65 -29.62 6.04
CA LYS A 278 -5.17 -30.50 4.99
C LYS A 278 -5.13 -29.68 3.72
N ARG A 279 -4.00 -29.69 3.02
CA ARG A 279 -3.89 -29.05 1.72
C ARG A 279 -4.77 -29.84 0.74
N GLU A 280 -5.63 -29.16 0.00
CA GLU A 280 -6.32 -29.78 -1.12
C GLU A 280 -5.27 -30.24 -2.13
N LYS A 281 -5.37 -31.50 -2.59
CA LYS A 281 -4.55 -31.97 -3.70
C LYS A 281 -5.01 -31.19 -4.93
N THR A 282 -4.17 -30.30 -5.43
CA THR A 282 -4.29 -29.84 -6.81
C THR A 282 -3.97 -31.04 -7.68
N ASP A 283 -5.01 -31.64 -8.27
CA ASP A 283 -4.83 -32.66 -9.30
C ASP A 283 -3.99 -32.05 -10.43
N GLU A 284 -2.87 -32.72 -10.75
CA GLU A 284 -1.94 -32.37 -11.83
C GLU A 284 -2.57 -32.54 -13.23
#